data_AF-A0AAR2KUJ4-F1
#
_entry.id   AF-A0AAR2KUJ4-F1
#
_cell.length_a   1.000
_cell.length_b   1.000
_cell.length_c   1.000
_cell.angle_alpha   90.00
_cell.angle_beta   90.00
_cell.angle_gamma   90.00
#
_symmetry.space_group_name_H-M   'P 1'
#
loop_
_entity.id
_entity.type
_entity.pdbx_description
1 polymer ?
#
loop_
_entity_poly.entity_id
_entity_poly.type
_entity_poly.pdbx_seq_one_letter_code
_entity_poly.pdbx_strand_id
1 'polypeptide(L)'
;MSFIPGQPVTAVVQRIEILKLREGDNLILGFSIGGGIDQDPAQNPFSEDKTDKVNGWDMTMVTHDQARKRLTKKSEDVVRLLVTRKSLQDAVRQSMMPR
;
A
#
# COMPACT_ATOMS: atom_id res chain seq x y z
N MET A 1 19.58 -0.03 -13.18
CA MET A 1 18.31 -0.24 -13.93
C MET A 1 18.14 0.92 -14.90
N SER A 2 18.10 0.66 -16.21
CA SER A 2 17.89 1.70 -17.24
C SER A 2 16.40 1.81 -17.57
N PHE A 3 15.81 2.97 -17.30
CA PHE A 3 14.46 3.33 -17.74
C PHE A 3 14.48 3.59 -19.25
N ILE A 4 13.58 2.95 -20.01
CA ILE A 4 13.40 3.21 -21.44
C ILE A 4 12.17 4.11 -21.60
N PRO A 5 12.34 5.37 -22.04
CA PRO A 5 11.21 6.26 -22.32
C PRO A 5 10.23 5.62 -23.31
N GLY A 6 8.93 5.69 -23.01
CA GLY A 6 7.87 5.12 -23.83
C GLY A 6 7.48 3.67 -23.47
N GLN A 7 8.23 3.00 -22.58
CA GLN A 7 7.81 1.71 -22.05
C GLN A 7 6.62 1.91 -21.08
N PRO A 8 5.48 1.24 -21.27
CA PRO A 8 4.34 1.39 -20.37
C PRO A 8 4.74 0.99 -18.95
N VAL A 9 4.56 1.91 -18.01
CA VAL A 9 4.75 1.63 -16.59
C VAL A 9 3.49 0.89 -16.12
N THR A 10 3.49 -0.43 -16.23
CA THR A 10 2.42 -1.26 -15.70
C THR A 10 2.64 -1.42 -14.20
N ALA A 11 1.97 -0.59 -13.40
CA ALA A 11 1.86 -0.82 -11.96
C ALA A 11 0.90 -1.99 -11.74
N VAL A 12 1.40 -3.09 -11.20
CA VAL A 12 0.54 -4.21 -10.82
C VAL A 12 0.07 -3.98 -9.38
N VAL A 13 -1.24 -3.84 -9.23
CA VAL A 13 -1.89 -3.59 -7.95
C VAL A 13 -2.56 -4.85 -7.42
N GLN A 14 -2.47 -5.05 -6.12
CA GLN A 14 -3.21 -6.07 -5.38
C GLN A 14 -4.31 -5.38 -4.55
N ARG A 15 -5.53 -5.91 -4.63
CA ARG A 15 -6.61 -5.52 -3.73
C ARG A 15 -6.63 -6.45 -2.53
N ILE A 16 -6.52 -5.88 -1.33
CA ILE A 16 -6.54 -6.63 -0.07
C ILE A 16 -7.71 -6.13 0.76
N GLU A 17 -8.53 -7.03 1.28
CA GLU A 17 -9.62 -6.71 2.21
C GLU A 17 -9.29 -7.28 3.57
N ILE A 18 -9.30 -6.42 4.59
CA ILE A 18 -8.94 -6.75 5.97
C ILE A 18 -10.14 -6.45 6.85
N LEU A 19 -10.67 -7.50 7.50
CA LEU A 19 -11.59 -7.35 8.61
C LEU A 19 -10.78 -7.09 9.88
N LYS A 20 -11.03 -5.97 10.56
CA LYS A 20 -10.32 -5.60 11.78
C LYS A 20 -10.65 -6.57 12.91
N LEU A 21 -9.66 -6.90 13.70
CA LEU A 21 -9.85 -7.65 14.93
C LEU A 21 -10.30 -6.70 16.05
N ARG A 22 -11.33 -7.09 16.78
CA ARG A 22 -11.78 -6.35 17.96
C ARG A 22 -10.97 -6.77 19.17
N GLU A 23 -10.35 -5.78 19.81
CA GLU A 23 -9.57 -5.93 21.04
C GLU A 23 -10.05 -4.87 22.05
N GLY A 24 -10.92 -5.28 22.97
CA GLY A 24 -11.65 -4.35 23.84
C GLY A 24 -12.45 -3.32 23.02
N ASP A 25 -12.18 -2.04 23.28
CA ASP A 25 -12.80 -0.89 22.59
C ASP A 25 -12.08 -0.46 21.30
N ASN A 26 -11.08 -1.24 20.88
CA ASN A 26 -10.27 -0.97 19.70
C ASN A 26 -10.56 -1.94 18.57
N LEU A 27 -10.31 -1.45 17.35
CA LEU A 27 -10.29 -2.24 16.13
C LEU A 27 -8.87 -2.18 15.57
N ILE A 28 -8.19 -3.33 15.55
CA ILE A 28 -6.78 -3.43 15.15
C ILE A 28 -6.65 -4.11 13.80
N LEU A 29 -5.63 -3.71 13.04
CA LEU A 29 -5.34 -4.24 11.70
C LEU A 29 -4.26 -5.34 11.70
N GLY A 30 -3.43 -5.41 12.75
CA GLY A 30 -2.35 -6.40 12.84
C GLY A 30 -1.14 -6.14 11.93
N PHE A 31 -0.99 -4.93 11.39
CA PHE A 31 0.19 -4.52 10.62
C PHE A 31 0.62 -3.09 10.95
N SER A 32 1.86 -2.74 10.58
CA SER A 32 2.45 -1.42 10.74
C SER A 32 2.62 -0.72 9.40
N ILE A 33 2.61 0.61 9.41
CA ILE A 33 2.86 1.44 8.23
C ILE A 33 4.12 2.30 8.42
N GLY A 34 4.80 2.61 7.32
CA GLY A 34 5.92 3.56 7.28
C GLY A 34 5.74 4.56 6.13
N GLY A 35 6.41 5.70 6.22
CA GLY A 35 6.34 6.78 5.22
C GLY A 35 5.29 7.85 5.54
N GLY A 36 4.96 8.65 4.52
CA GLY A 36 4.23 9.91 4.62
C GLY A 36 5.07 11.06 4.07
N ILE A 37 4.42 12.07 3.48
CA ILE A 37 5.13 13.22 2.87
C ILE A 37 5.90 14.08 3.89
N ASP A 38 5.59 13.90 5.17
CA ASP A 38 6.16 14.59 6.33
C ASP A 38 7.26 13.78 7.03
N GLN A 39 7.64 12.62 6.49
CA GLN A 39 8.66 11.73 7.06
C GLN A 39 9.90 11.66 6.17
N ASP A 40 11.04 11.31 6.75
CA ASP A 40 12.26 11.03 5.98
C ASP A 40 12.10 9.68 5.23
N PRO A 41 12.12 9.67 3.89
CA PRO A 41 11.99 8.43 3.11
C PRO A 41 13.14 7.46 3.36
N ALA A 42 14.33 7.93 3.76
CA ALA A 42 15.47 7.06 4.06
C ALA A 42 15.24 6.19 5.32
N GLN A 43 14.29 6.57 6.17
CA GLN A 43 13.93 5.83 7.38
C GLN A 43 12.81 4.79 7.15
N ASN A 44 12.26 4.68 5.94
CA ASN A 44 11.16 3.74 5.67
C ASN A 44 11.68 2.32 5.35
N PRO A 45 11.52 1.33 6.25
CA PRO A 45 11.99 -0.03 6.01
C PRO A 45 11.11 -0.82 5.02
N PHE A 46 9.95 -0.28 4.62
CA PHE A 46 8.94 -0.94 3.79
C PHE A 46 8.80 -0.30 2.39
N SER A 47 9.90 0.19 1.81
CA SER A 47 9.86 0.97 0.56
C SER A 47 9.46 0.18 -0.71
N GLU A 48 9.49 -1.15 -0.65
CA GLU A 48 9.17 -2.03 -1.79
C GLU A 48 7.66 -2.29 -1.97
N ASP A 49 6.87 -2.13 -0.90
CA ASP A 49 5.42 -2.28 -0.90
C ASP A 49 4.78 -0.91 -0.62
N LYS A 50 3.94 -0.44 -1.54
CA LYS A 50 3.30 0.88 -1.41
C LYS A 50 1.79 0.75 -1.36
N THR A 51 1.16 1.42 -0.41
CA THR A 51 -0.31 1.54 -0.36
C THR A 51 -0.71 2.75 -1.18
N ASP A 52 -1.47 2.52 -2.25
CA ASP A 52 -1.94 3.56 -3.16
C ASP A 52 -3.31 4.10 -2.72
N LYS A 53 -4.20 3.23 -2.23
CA LYS A 53 -5.54 3.62 -1.76
C LYS A 53 -6.00 2.84 -0.53
N VAL A 54 -6.81 3.50 0.31
CA VAL A 54 -7.51 2.91 1.48
C VAL A 54 -8.98 3.28 1.42
N ASN A 55 -9.87 2.30 1.26
CA ASN A 55 -11.32 2.53 1.14
C ASN A 55 -11.64 3.64 0.11
N GLY A 56 -10.96 3.61 -1.03
CA GLY A 56 -11.11 4.57 -2.13
C GLY A 56 -10.37 5.91 -1.96
N TRP A 57 -9.82 6.20 -0.77
CA TRP A 57 -9.01 7.40 -0.54
C TRP A 57 -7.58 7.21 -1.03
N ASP A 58 -7.06 8.21 -1.74
CA ASP A 58 -5.69 8.27 -2.23
C ASP A 58 -4.69 8.42 -1.07
N MET A 59 -3.62 7.63 -1.10
CA MET A 59 -2.54 7.59 -0.09
C MET A 59 -1.19 8.09 -0.62
N THR A 60 -1.11 8.56 -1.87
CA THR A 60 0.15 8.94 -2.51
C THR A 60 0.76 10.21 -1.96
N MET A 61 -0.09 11.15 -1.49
CA MET A 61 0.31 12.48 -1.03
C MET A 61 -0.33 12.81 0.32
N VAL A 62 -0.10 11.96 1.33
CA VAL A 62 -0.63 12.13 2.69
C VAL A 62 0.48 12.14 3.72
N THR A 63 0.23 12.78 4.87
CA THR A 63 1.11 12.65 6.04
C THR A 63 0.95 11.29 6.71
N HIS A 64 1.94 10.90 7.50
CA HIS A 64 1.89 9.66 8.27
C HIS A 64 0.63 9.59 9.16
N ASP A 65 0.32 10.68 9.86
CA ASP A 65 -0.85 10.72 10.76
C ASP A 65 -2.18 10.68 9.99
N GLN A 66 -2.25 11.27 8.79
CA GLN A 66 -3.43 11.16 7.93
C GLN A 66 -3.68 9.70 7.50
N ALA A 67 -2.64 8.99 7.07
CA ALA A 67 -2.73 7.57 6.73
C ALA A 67 -3.18 6.74 7.95
N ARG A 68 -2.54 6.95 9.11
CA ARG A 68 -2.89 6.30 10.38
C ARG A 68 -4.37 6.50 10.73
N LYS A 69 -4.85 7.74 10.72
CA LYS A 69 -6.26 8.08 11.02
C LYS A 69 -7.22 7.40 10.06
N ARG A 70 -6.89 7.33 8.76
CA ARG A 70 -7.75 6.68 7.76
C ARG A 70 -7.87 5.18 8.01
N LEU A 71 -6.75 4.52 8.33
CA LEU A 71 -6.68 3.08 8.59
C LEU A 71 -7.36 2.68 9.92
N THR A 72 -7.25 3.53 10.94
CA THR A 72 -7.73 3.23 12.31
C THR A 72 -9.13 3.77 12.61
N LYS A 73 -9.87 4.26 11.61
CA LYS A 73 -11.23 4.80 11.78
C LYS A 73 -12.16 3.76 12.41
N LYS A 74 -12.69 4.08 13.60
CA LYS A 74 -13.48 3.16 14.45
C LYS A 74 -14.85 2.77 13.85
N SER A 75 -15.39 3.57 12.95
CA SER A 75 -16.66 3.27 12.27
C SER A 75 -16.52 2.37 11.04
N GLU A 76 -15.29 1.96 10.70
CA GLU A 76 -15.01 1.08 9.56
C GLU A 76 -14.36 -0.20 10.07
N ASP A 77 -15.15 -1.27 10.20
CA ASP A 77 -14.66 -2.60 10.59
C ASP A 77 -13.83 -3.26 9.48
N VAL A 78 -14.04 -2.84 8.23
CA VAL A 78 -13.35 -3.37 7.04
C VAL A 78 -12.50 -2.28 6.39
N VAL A 79 -11.25 -2.64 6.07
CA VAL A 79 -10.32 -1.81 5.31
C VAL A 79 -9.95 -2.51 4.01
N ARG A 80 -10.17 -1.81 2.89
CA ARG A 80 -9.81 -2.25 1.55
C ARG A 80 -8.61 -1.47 1.07
N LEU A 81 -7.49 -2.16 0.93
CA LEU A 81 -6.24 -1.60 0.44
C LEU A 81 -6.10 -1.88 -1.05
N LEU A 82 -5.59 -0.88 -1.77
CA LEU A 82 -4.96 -1.09 -3.07
C LEU A 82 -3.46 -0.90 -2.86
N VAL A 83 -2.67 -1.94 -3.10
CA VAL A 83 -1.24 -1.93 -2.86
C VAL A 83 -0.46 -2.31 -4.12
N THR A 84 0.60 -1.57 -4.42
CA THR A 84 1.60 -1.95 -5.42
C THR A 84 2.70 -2.72 -4.74
N ARG A 85 3.07 -3.88 -5.32
CA ARG A 85 4.14 -4.75 -4.80
C ARG A 85 5.14 -5.07 -5.91
N LYS A 86 6.43 -4.86 -5.64
CA LYS A 86 7.50 -5.18 -6.60
C LYS A 86 7.52 -6.65 -7.00
N SER A 87 7.35 -7.56 -6.04
CA SER A 87 7.28 -9.00 -6.30
C SER A 87 6.14 -9.39 -7.25
N LEU A 88 5.00 -8.71 -7.16
CA LEU A 88 3.87 -8.94 -8.06
C LEU A 88 4.14 -8.40 -9.47
N GLN A 89 4.83 -7.27 -9.58
CA GLN A 89 5.28 -6.74 -10.86
C GLN A 89 6.26 -7.70 -11.55
N ASP A 90 7.23 -8.25 -10.81
CA ASP A 90 8.19 -9.21 -11.34
C ASP A 90 7.50 -10.52 -11.78
N ALA A 91 6.54 -11.02 -11.01
CA ALA A 91 5.76 -12.20 -11.36
C ALA A 91 4.95 -12.03 -12.66
N VAL A 92 4.31 -10.87 -12.84
CA VAL A 92 3.58 -10.55 -14.09
C VAL A 92 4.54 -10.36 -15.25
N ARG A 93 5.70 -9.74 -15.04
CA ARG A 93 6.71 -9.60 -16.08
C ARG A 93 7.23 -10.96 -16.56
N GLN A 94 7.48 -11.88 -15.64
CA GLN A 94 7.93 -13.23 -15.96
C GLN A 94 6.87 -14.02 -16.73
N SER A 95 5.58 -13.88 -16.39
CA SER A 95 4.51 -14.58 -17.11
C SER A 95 4.31 -14.09 -18.55
N MET A 96 4.77 -12.88 -18.87
CA MET A 96 4.72 -12.29 -20.21
C MET A 96 5.96 -12.59 -21.08
N MET A 97 7.02 -13.21 -20.54
CA MET A 97 8.18 -13.58 -21.34
C MET A 97 7.87 -14.83 -22.19
N PRO A 98 8.26 -14.84 -23.49
CA PRO A 98 8.14 -16.03 -24.32
C PRO A 98 9.00 -17.16 -23.73
N ARG A 99 8.44 -18.38 -23.73
CA ARG A 99 9.14 -19.60 -23.29
C ARG A 99 10.26 -19.99 -24.24
#